data_AF-A0A7W8C8R3-F1
#
_entry.id   AF-A0A7W8C8R3-F1
#
_cell.length_a   1.000
_cell.length_b   1.000
_cell.length_c   1.000
_cell.angle_alpha   90.00
_cell.angle_beta   90.00
_cell.angle_gamma   90.00
#
_symmetry.space_group_name_H-M   'P 1'
#
loop_
_entity.id
_entity.type
_entity.pdbx_description
1 polymer ?
#
loop_
_entity_poly.entity_id
_entity_poly.type
_entity_poly.pdbx_seq_one_letter_code
_entity_poly.pdbx_strand_id
1 'polypeptide(L)'
;MSDSTPDDGAPDEVVGGDDVVDVDEVPPDPAPVAPLPAPEPVPVPLPPTQTLDTGYTAAGVPTFDSVREKIETRYGTAIGATELAAETPEGRTVEEQYDARQRAAAERLEQIRASMRDPESGQT
;
A
#
# COMPACT_ATOMS: atom_id res chain seq x y z
N MET A 1 -1.41 29.66 30.58
CA MET A 1 -0.26 30.31 29.92
C MET A 1 0.89 29.33 30.03
N SER A 2 1.52 28.79 29.00
CA SER A 2 1.34 28.79 27.56
C SER A 2 2.24 27.63 27.12
N ASP A 3 1.80 26.78 26.21
CA ASP A 3 2.70 26.32 25.16
C ASP A 3 1.85 25.85 23.99
N SER A 4 1.85 26.69 22.95
CA SER A 4 1.28 26.41 21.65
C SER A 4 2.22 27.05 20.66
N THR A 5 2.95 26.22 19.92
CA THR A 5 3.42 26.52 18.57
C THR A 5 3.37 25.19 17.81
N PRO A 6 2.55 25.08 16.75
CA PRO A 6 2.66 23.97 15.82
C PRO A 6 3.95 24.14 15.01
N ASP A 7 4.73 23.06 14.95
CA ASP A 7 5.91 22.96 14.09
C ASP A 7 5.44 23.03 12.63
N ASP A 8 5.93 24.09 11.98
CA ASP A 8 5.65 24.54 10.63
C ASP A 8 6.25 23.55 9.62
N GLY A 9 5.50 23.29 8.55
CA GLY A 9 5.91 22.33 7.52
C GLY A 9 7.24 22.70 6.88
N ALA A 10 8.23 21.81 7.01
CA ALA A 10 9.40 21.85 6.16
C ALA A 10 9.02 21.35 4.74
N PRO A 11 9.32 22.11 3.67
CA PRO A 11 9.07 21.69 2.30
C PRO A 11 10.06 20.59 1.85
N ASP A 12 9.52 19.72 1.01
CA ASP A 12 10.14 18.66 0.22
C ASP A 12 11.51 19.10 -0.38
N GLU A 13 12.61 18.48 0.05
CA GLU A 13 13.91 18.67 -0.61
C GLU A 13 13.93 17.90 -1.93
N VAL A 14 13.74 18.66 -3.00
CA VAL A 14 14.10 18.29 -4.37
C VAL A 14 15.63 18.12 -4.47
N VAL A 15 16.13 16.91 -4.24
CA VAL A 15 17.51 16.54 -4.63
C VAL A 15 17.53 16.32 -6.14
N GLY A 16 17.72 17.43 -6.86
CA GLY A 16 18.26 17.45 -8.21
C GLY A 16 19.78 17.52 -8.17
N GLY A 17 20.43 16.55 -8.83
CA GLY A 17 21.89 16.46 -8.92
C GLY A 17 22.29 15.48 -10.01
N ASP A 18 21.99 15.84 -11.26
CA ASP A 18 22.63 15.27 -12.46
C ASP A 18 24.06 15.85 -12.54
N ASP A 19 25.03 15.13 -11.98
CA ASP A 19 26.46 15.35 -12.24
C ASP A 19 27.02 14.12 -12.95
N VAL A 20 26.82 14.09 -14.27
CA VAL A 20 27.54 13.21 -15.18
C VAL A 20 28.97 13.72 -15.31
N VAL A 21 29.92 12.94 -14.79
CA VAL A 21 31.36 13.13 -15.00
C VAL A 21 31.69 12.91 -16.49
N ASP A 22 32.22 13.96 -17.13
CA ASP A 22 32.79 13.90 -18.48
C ASP A 22 34.13 13.14 -18.40
N VAL A 23 34.16 11.92 -18.97
CA VAL A 23 35.33 11.04 -18.99
C VAL A 23 36.01 11.20 -20.35
N ASP A 24 37.23 11.74 -20.32
CA ASP A 24 38.18 11.93 -21.43
C ASP A 24 38.18 10.74 -22.42
N GLU A 25 38.04 11.02 -23.72
CA GLU A 25 37.99 10.00 -24.78
C GLU A 25 39.38 9.35 -25.00
N VAL A 26 39.51 8.09 -24.59
CA VAL A 26 40.70 7.25 -24.81
C VAL A 26 40.75 6.80 -26.28
N PRO A 27 41.86 6.98 -27.02
CA PRO A 27 41.97 6.49 -28.39
C PRO A 27 41.82 4.97 -28.45
N PRO A 28 41.19 4.41 -29.50
CA PRO A 28 40.91 2.99 -29.55
C PRO A 28 42.20 2.16 -29.66
N ASP A 29 42.34 1.20 -28.74
CA ASP A 29 43.32 0.11 -28.84
C ASP A 29 43.10 -0.69 -30.14
N PRO A 30 44.17 -1.26 -30.75
CA PRO A 30 44.02 -2.04 -31.97
C PRO A 30 43.08 -3.22 -31.72
N ALA A 31 42.14 -3.42 -32.66
CA ALA A 31 41.08 -4.41 -32.52
C ALA A 31 41.65 -5.79 -32.14
N PRO A 32 41.17 -6.42 -31.05
CA PRO A 32 41.52 -7.80 -30.77
C PRO A 32 41.00 -8.66 -31.93
N VAL A 33 41.85 -9.54 -32.44
CA VAL A 33 41.45 -10.58 -33.37
C VAL A 33 40.24 -11.29 -32.77
N ALA A 34 39.09 -11.24 -33.46
CA ALA A 34 37.85 -11.79 -32.94
C ALA A 34 38.07 -13.27 -32.56
N PRO A 35 37.80 -13.68 -31.31
CA PRO A 35 37.71 -15.09 -31.01
C PRO A 35 36.60 -15.68 -31.88
N LEU A 36 36.83 -16.88 -32.39
CA LEU A 36 35.83 -17.69 -33.09
C LEU A 36 34.49 -17.59 -32.32
N PRO A 37 33.34 -17.40 -32.99
CA PRO A 37 32.07 -17.26 -32.28
C PRO A 37 31.88 -18.45 -31.35
N ALA A 38 31.73 -18.15 -30.05
CA ALA A 38 31.27 -19.14 -29.09
C ALA A 38 29.94 -19.70 -29.61
N PRO A 39 29.68 -21.02 -29.46
CA PRO A 39 28.37 -21.55 -29.81
C PRO A 39 27.32 -20.76 -29.04
N GLU A 40 26.30 -20.24 -29.73
CA GLU A 40 25.15 -19.64 -29.06
C GLU A 40 24.64 -20.63 -28.01
N PRO A 41 24.21 -20.18 -26.82
CA PRO A 41 23.65 -21.07 -25.83
C PRO A 41 22.41 -21.71 -26.43
N VAL A 42 22.55 -22.95 -26.88
CA VAL A 42 21.41 -23.85 -27.10
C VAL A 42 20.53 -23.76 -25.85
N PRO A 43 19.20 -23.62 -25.98
CA PRO A 43 18.33 -23.64 -24.81
C PRO A 43 18.50 -24.99 -24.14
N VAL A 44 19.31 -25.03 -23.09
CA VAL A 44 19.42 -26.19 -22.22
C VAL A 44 18.03 -26.33 -21.61
N PRO A 45 17.35 -27.48 -21.76
CA PRO A 45 16.12 -27.69 -21.04
C PRO A 45 16.44 -27.51 -19.56
N LEU A 46 15.85 -26.46 -18.94
CA LEU A 46 15.98 -26.24 -17.51
C LEU A 46 15.57 -27.56 -16.83
N PRO A 47 16.40 -28.13 -15.94
CA PRO A 47 15.95 -29.27 -15.16
C PRO A 47 14.63 -28.88 -14.48
N PRO A 48 13.64 -29.79 -14.36
CA PRO A 48 12.40 -29.46 -13.67
C PRO A 48 12.77 -28.90 -12.31
N THR A 49 12.36 -27.65 -12.06
CA THR A 49 12.53 -27.01 -10.77
C THR A 49 11.91 -27.93 -9.75
N GLN A 50 12.75 -28.62 -8.96
CA GLN A 50 12.25 -29.53 -7.94
C GLN A 50 11.50 -28.67 -6.93
N THR A 51 10.18 -28.74 -7.01
CA THR A 51 9.29 -28.14 -6.02
C THR A 51 9.45 -28.96 -4.77
N LEU A 52 10.03 -28.36 -3.73
CA LEU A 52 10.05 -28.99 -2.42
C LEU A 52 8.63 -28.94 -1.85
N ASP A 53 8.28 -29.88 -0.99
CA ASP A 53 6.99 -29.92 -0.27
C ASP A 53 6.82 -28.74 0.72
N THR A 54 7.78 -27.81 0.73
CA THR A 54 7.75 -26.55 1.49
C THR A 54 7.01 -25.43 0.76
N GLY A 55 6.65 -25.62 -0.52
CA GLY A 55 6.08 -24.56 -1.36
C GLY A 55 7.12 -23.59 -1.94
N TYR A 56 8.41 -23.91 -1.80
CA TYR A 56 9.53 -23.17 -2.38
C TYR A 56 10.39 -24.09 -3.25
N THR A 57 11.06 -23.49 -4.22
CA THR A 57 12.11 -24.13 -5.01
C THR A 57 13.39 -24.25 -4.20
N ALA A 58 14.35 -25.08 -4.63
CA ALA A 58 15.66 -25.17 -3.99
C ALA A 58 16.44 -23.84 -3.95
N ALA A 59 16.13 -22.91 -4.86
CA ALA A 59 16.70 -21.56 -4.88
C ALA A 59 15.97 -20.57 -3.95
N GLY A 60 14.97 -21.03 -3.19
CA GLY A 60 14.18 -20.20 -2.27
C GLY A 60 13.08 -19.36 -2.93
N VAL A 61 12.78 -19.60 -4.21
CA VAL A 61 11.68 -18.91 -4.90
C VAL A 61 10.35 -19.61 -4.58
N PRO A 62 9.28 -18.90 -4.20
CA PRO A 62 7.95 -19.51 -4.03
C PRO A 62 7.47 -20.18 -5.32
N THR A 63 6.83 -21.34 -5.19
CA THR A 63 6.16 -21.99 -6.33
C THR A 63 4.86 -21.28 -6.67
N PHE A 64 4.36 -21.49 -7.89
CA PHE A 64 3.08 -20.91 -8.30
C PHE A 64 1.91 -21.40 -7.44
N ASP A 65 1.91 -22.68 -7.09
CA ASP A 65 0.86 -23.27 -6.26
C ASP A 65 0.87 -22.69 -4.83
N SER A 66 2.04 -22.46 -4.23
CA SER A 66 2.11 -21.87 -2.88
C SER A 66 1.65 -20.41 -2.85
N VAL A 67 1.92 -19.64 -3.91
CA VAL A 67 1.39 -18.27 -4.05
C VAL A 67 -0.12 -18.30 -4.25
N ARG A 68 -0.65 -19.21 -5.07
CA ARG A 68 -2.09 -19.38 -5.27
C ARG A 68 -2.79 -19.70 -3.96
N GLU A 69 -2.36 -20.75 -3.25
CA GLU A 69 -2.95 -21.18 -1.99
C GLU A 69 -2.94 -20.05 -0.95
N LYS A 70 -1.85 -19.28 -0.89
CA LYS A 70 -1.73 -18.11 -0.01
C LYS A 70 -2.70 -17.00 -0.37
N ILE A 71 -2.95 -16.75 -1.65
CA ILE A 71 -3.94 -15.76 -2.11
C ILE A 71 -5.35 -16.23 -1.74
N GLU A 72 -5.68 -17.49 -2.01
CA GLU A 72 -6.99 -18.07 -1.69
C GLU A 72 -7.26 -18.04 -0.19
N THR A 73 -6.27 -18.42 0.62
CA THR A 73 -6.36 -18.37 2.09
C THR A 73 -6.59 -16.94 2.58
N ARG A 74 -5.77 -15.98 2.11
CA ARG A 74 -5.92 -14.57 2.51
C ARG A 74 -7.24 -13.98 2.07
N TYR A 75 -7.70 -14.31 0.87
CA TYR A 75 -8.97 -13.85 0.36
C TYR A 75 -10.14 -14.41 1.19
N GLY A 76 -10.13 -15.72 1.46
CA GLY A 76 -11.14 -16.36 2.31
C GLY A 76 -11.18 -15.77 3.72
N THR A 77 -10.01 -15.53 4.33
CA THR A 77 -9.93 -14.86 5.64
C THR A 77 -10.43 -13.41 5.57
N ALA A 78 -10.04 -12.65 4.54
CA ALA A 78 -10.41 -11.25 4.42
C ALA A 78 -11.92 -11.03 4.34
N ILE A 79 -12.66 -11.94 3.69
CA ILE A 79 -14.12 -11.87 3.63
C ILE A 79 -14.74 -11.88 5.04
N GLY A 80 -14.30 -12.77 5.95
CA GLY A 80 -14.89 -12.90 7.28
C GLY A 80 -14.21 -12.05 8.38
N ALA A 81 -12.98 -11.57 8.15
CA ALA A 81 -12.20 -10.92 9.20
C ALA A 81 -12.85 -9.65 9.74
N THR A 82 -13.58 -8.91 8.90
CA THR A 82 -14.26 -7.67 9.30
C THR A 82 -15.41 -7.93 10.27
N GLU A 83 -16.20 -8.98 10.03
CA GLU A 83 -17.30 -9.39 10.91
C GLU A 83 -16.76 -9.80 12.29
N LEU A 84 -15.70 -10.61 12.32
CA LEU A 84 -15.03 -11.00 13.57
C LEU A 84 -14.46 -9.79 14.32
N ALA A 85 -13.84 -8.85 13.59
CA ALA A 85 -13.29 -7.64 14.19
C ALA A 85 -14.39 -6.75 14.79
N ALA A 86 -15.54 -6.63 14.13
CA ALA A 86 -16.70 -5.90 14.64
C ALA A 86 -17.29 -6.55 15.91
N GLU A 87 -17.26 -7.87 16.01
CA GLU A 87 -17.81 -8.60 17.16
C GLU A 87 -16.93 -8.54 18.42
N THR A 88 -15.70 -8.03 18.31
CA THR A 88 -14.83 -7.77 19.49
C THR A 88 -15.45 -6.72 20.42
N PRO A 89 -15.14 -6.75 21.74
CA PRO A 89 -15.58 -5.70 22.67
C PRO A 89 -15.18 -4.30 22.19
N GLU A 90 -13.96 -4.15 21.70
CA GLU A 90 -13.44 -2.90 21.17
C GLU A 90 -14.22 -2.47 19.91
N GLY A 91 -14.48 -3.40 18.99
CA GLY A 91 -15.28 -3.18 17.79
C GLY A 91 -16.66 -2.62 18.11
N ARG A 92 -17.38 -3.26 19.05
CA ARG A 92 -18.69 -2.78 19.52
C ARG A 92 -18.62 -1.39 20.13
N THR A 93 -17.60 -1.09 20.94
CA THR A 93 -17.47 0.24 21.55
C THR A 93 -17.25 1.35 20.52
N VAL A 94 -16.49 1.07 19.45
CA VAL A 94 -16.26 2.03 18.36
C VAL A 94 -17.55 2.27 17.58
N GLU A 95 -18.32 1.21 17.31
CA GLU A 95 -19.62 1.31 16.65
C GLU A 95 -20.63 2.11 17.49
N GLU A 96 -20.73 1.84 18.80
CA GLU A 96 -21.58 2.59 19.72
C GLU A 96 -21.24 4.10 19.74
N GLN A 97 -19.95 4.44 19.75
CA GLN A 97 -19.49 5.84 19.70
C GLN A 97 -19.79 6.50 18.36
N TYR A 98 -19.66 5.75 17.27
CA TYR A 98 -20.05 6.23 15.95
C TYR A 98 -21.56 6.53 15.90
N ASP A 99 -22.39 5.59 16.34
CA ASP A 99 -23.85 5.74 16.38
C ASP A 99 -24.30 6.88 17.30
N ALA A 100 -23.64 7.07 18.44
CA ALA A 100 -23.92 8.19 19.33
C ALA A 100 -23.64 9.53 18.65
N ARG A 101 -22.50 9.64 17.91
CA ARG A 101 -22.18 10.84 17.12
C ARG A 101 -23.17 11.08 15.99
N GLN A 102 -23.58 10.02 15.29
CA GLN A 102 -24.57 10.12 14.21
C GLN A 102 -25.94 10.59 14.74
N ARG A 103 -26.39 10.06 15.87
CA ARG A 103 -27.63 10.49 16.54
C ARG A 103 -27.56 11.95 16.97
N ALA A 104 -26.48 12.36 17.63
CA ALA A 104 -26.28 13.75 18.04
C ALA A 104 -26.25 14.71 16.84
N ALA A 105 -25.59 14.31 15.74
CA ALA A 105 -25.59 15.08 14.50
C ALA A 105 -26.99 15.20 13.89
N ALA A 106 -27.74 14.09 13.84
CA ALA A 106 -29.11 14.08 13.33
C ALA A 106 -30.04 14.99 14.15
N GLU A 107 -29.99 14.90 15.48
CA GLU A 107 -30.76 15.77 16.39
C GLU A 107 -30.39 17.24 16.17
N ARG A 108 -29.10 17.55 16.05
CA ARG A 108 -28.67 18.92 15.80
C ARG A 108 -29.16 19.47 14.46
N LEU A 109 -29.15 18.65 13.41
CA LEU A 109 -29.70 19.02 12.10
C LEU A 109 -31.21 19.26 12.16
N GLU A 110 -31.95 18.47 12.96
CA GLU A 110 -33.37 18.65 13.19
C GLU A 110 -33.66 19.98 13.90
N GLN A 111 -32.90 20.29 14.97
CA GLN A 111 -33.01 21.58 15.67
C GLN A 111 -32.77 22.77 14.74
N ILE A 112 -31.75 22.71 13.88
CA ILE A 112 -31.46 23.75 12.89
C ILE A 112 -32.65 23.89 11.92
N ARG A 113 -33.15 22.77 11.39
CA ARG A 113 -34.30 22.78 10.47
C ARG A 113 -35.55 23.39 11.11
N ALA A 114 -35.82 23.07 12.38
CA ALA A 114 -36.91 23.68 13.14
C ALA A 114 -36.70 25.20 13.30
N SER A 115 -35.51 25.64 13.71
CA SER A 115 -35.19 27.06 13.86
C SER A 115 -35.31 27.87 12.56
N MET A 116 -35.10 27.25 11.40
CA MET A 116 -35.28 27.87 10.09
C MET A 116 -36.75 27.95 9.65
N ARG A 117 -37.62 27.07 10.18
CA ARG A 117 -39.05 27.07 9.88
C ARG A 117 -39.85 27.99 10.80
N ASP A 118 -39.37 28.25 12.03
CA ASP A 118 -40.04 29.07 13.03
C ASP A 118 -39.62 30.57 13.17
N PRO A 119 -38.90 31.25 12.24
CA PRO A 119 -38.55 32.66 12.44
C PRO A 119 -39.72 33.65 12.24
N GLU A 120 -40.94 33.20 11.88
CA GLU A 120 -42.12 34.06 11.64
C GLU A 120 -43.22 34.00 12.71
N SER A 121 -43.14 33.15 13.73
CA SER A 121 -44.23 32.94 14.71
C SER A 121 -44.08 33.74 16.02
N GLY A 122 -43.11 34.65 16.12
CA GLY A 122 -42.78 35.41 17.34
C GLY A 122 -42.94 36.93 17.28
N GLN A 123 -43.59 37.50 16.25
CA GLN A 123 -43.69 38.95 16.10
C GLN A 123 -45.06 39.41 15.54
N THR A 124 -46.15 39.13 16.27
CA THR A 124 -47.44 39.85 16.16
C THR A 124 -48.15 39.88 17.50
#